data_AF-A0A952JH14-F1
#
_entry.id   AF-A0A952JH14-F1
#
_cell.length_a   1.000
_cell.length_b   1.000
_cell.length_c   1.000
_cell.angle_alpha   90.00
_cell.angle_beta   90.00
_cell.angle_gamma   90.00
#
_symmetry.space_group_name_H-M   'P 1'
#
loop_
_entity.id
_entity.type
_entity.pdbx_description
1 polymer ?
#
loop_
_entity_poly.entity_id
_entity_poly.type
_entity_poly.pdbx_seq_one_letter_code
_entity_poly.pdbx_strand_id
1 'polypeptide(L)'
;MRIKNFLVILFMLAGVACQRKTRPPGVLSPEEFSQILVELYLAEARMNSTALQRDSAIKLFAAYEGKLFGHFNLPDSTLLKTQQYYVDHPQQLEKIYDSVIDTLSLREKKLRTKPADTLQQEKRTRKPAIQ
;
A
#
# COMPACT_ATOMS: atom_id res chain seq x y z
N MET A 1 50.26 -15.01 -18.45
CA MET A 1 49.01 -15.17 -19.23
C MET A 1 47.90 -15.94 -18.48
N ARG A 2 47.72 -15.78 -17.15
CA ARG A 2 46.68 -16.53 -16.40
C ARG A 2 45.59 -15.67 -15.74
N ILE A 3 45.84 -14.38 -15.51
CA ILE A 3 44.87 -13.45 -14.90
C ILE A 3 43.89 -12.86 -15.94
N LYS A 4 44.36 -12.64 -17.17
CA LYS A 4 43.55 -12.06 -18.26
C LYS A 4 42.40 -12.98 -18.69
N ASN A 5 42.58 -14.31 -18.61
CA ASN A 5 41.54 -15.30 -18.85
C ASN A 5 40.55 -15.40 -17.67
N PHE A 6 40.98 -15.11 -16.45
CA PHE A 6 40.12 -15.13 -15.25
C PHE A 6 39.10 -13.98 -15.27
N LEU A 7 39.51 -12.80 -15.75
CA LEU A 7 38.62 -11.65 -15.94
C LEU A 7 37.53 -11.89 -16.99
N VAL A 8 37.83 -12.67 -18.04
CA VAL A 8 36.85 -13.01 -19.09
C VAL A 8 35.77 -13.97 -18.55
N ILE A 9 36.15 -14.92 -17.69
CA ILE A 9 35.21 -15.86 -17.06
C ILE A 9 34.31 -15.13 -16.03
N LEU A 10 34.86 -14.16 -15.28
CA LEU A 10 34.10 -13.33 -14.34
C LEU A 10 33.08 -12.42 -15.06
N PHE A 11 33.43 -11.89 -16.23
CA PHE A 11 32.53 -11.08 -17.05
C PHE A 11 31.41 -11.91 -17.70
N MET A 12 31.69 -13.18 -18.03
CA MET A 12 30.70 -14.09 -18.61
C MET A 12 29.66 -14.58 -17.57
N LEU A 13 30.02 -14.66 -16.28
CA LEU A 13 29.09 -15.03 -15.20
C LEU A 13 28.12 -13.91 -14.80
N ALA A 14 28.40 -12.65 -15.15
CA ALA A 14 27.55 -11.51 -14.79
C ALA A 14 26.26 -11.41 -15.63
N GLY A 15 26.14 -12.17 -16.72
CA GLY A 15 25.05 -12.06 -17.70
C GLY A 15 23.75 -12.82 -17.40
N VAL A 16 23.71 -13.68 -16.37
CA VAL A 16 22.59 -14.64 -16.19
C VAL A 16 21.52 -14.18 -15.17
N ALA A 17 21.71 -13.05 -14.48
CA ALA A 17 20.84 -12.67 -13.36
C ALA A 17 19.55 -11.89 -13.72
N CYS A 18 19.29 -11.59 -14.99
CA CYS A 18 18.03 -10.96 -15.40
C CYS A 18 16.97 -12.01 -15.80
N GLN A 19 16.52 -12.82 -14.84
CA GLN A 19 15.23 -13.48 -14.99
C GLN A 19 14.14 -12.43 -14.81
N ARG A 20 13.54 -11.96 -15.90
CA ARG A 20 12.24 -11.28 -15.84
C ARG A 20 11.23 -12.30 -15.31
N LYS A 21 11.03 -12.32 -13.99
CA LYS A 21 9.98 -13.11 -13.36
C LYS A 21 8.63 -12.62 -13.88
N THR A 22 8.09 -13.31 -14.86
CA THR A 22 6.72 -13.10 -15.32
C THR A 22 5.79 -13.49 -14.20
N ARG A 23 5.03 -12.52 -13.69
CA ARG A 23 4.06 -12.72 -12.62
C ARG A 23 2.99 -13.74 -13.09
N PRO A 24 2.61 -14.72 -12.26
CA PRO A 24 1.56 -15.66 -12.63
C PRO A 24 0.21 -14.93 -12.81
N PRO A 25 -0.68 -15.47 -13.66
CA PRO A 25 -2.00 -14.89 -13.88
C PRO A 25 -2.82 -14.88 -12.58
N GLY A 26 -3.54 -13.79 -12.34
CA GLY A 26 -4.35 -13.62 -11.12
C GLY A 26 -3.55 -13.26 -9.87
N VAL A 27 -2.29 -12.84 -10.01
CA VAL A 27 -1.53 -12.14 -8.96
C VAL A 27 -1.47 -10.66 -9.31
N LEU A 28 -1.79 -9.81 -8.35
CA LEU A 28 -1.80 -8.36 -8.54
C LEU A 28 -0.40 -7.79 -8.70
N SER A 29 -0.30 -6.64 -9.37
CA SER A 29 0.92 -5.85 -9.37
C SER A 29 1.28 -5.33 -7.98
N PRO A 30 2.57 -5.03 -7.72
CA PRO A 30 2.97 -4.39 -6.48
C PRO A 30 2.16 -3.13 -6.18
N GLU A 31 1.86 -2.35 -7.21
CA GLU A 31 1.10 -1.10 -7.11
C GLU A 31 -0.36 -1.35 -6.73
N GLU A 32 -1.05 -2.27 -7.42
CA GLU A 32 -2.43 -2.65 -7.09
C GLU A 32 -2.52 -3.23 -5.67
N PHE A 33 -1.60 -4.13 -5.31
CA PHE A 33 -1.62 -4.74 -3.99
C PHE A 33 -1.34 -3.72 -2.88
N SER A 34 -0.40 -2.79 -3.10
CA SER A 34 -0.14 -1.65 -2.21
C SER A 34 -1.41 -0.82 -1.96
N GLN A 35 -2.16 -0.48 -3.02
CA GLN A 35 -3.40 0.30 -2.88
C GLN A 35 -4.46 -0.42 -2.06
N ILE A 36 -4.62 -1.73 -2.29
CA ILE A 36 -5.58 -2.56 -1.55
C ILE A 36 -5.18 -2.66 -0.07
N LEU A 37 -3.89 -2.88 0.22
CA LEU A 37 -3.39 -2.95 1.60
C LEU A 37 -3.62 -1.64 2.35
N VAL A 38 -3.41 -0.49 1.70
CA VAL A 38 -3.70 0.82 2.31
C VAL A 38 -5.17 0.92 2.73
N GLU A 39 -6.10 0.58 1.83
CA GLU A 39 -7.54 0.67 2.14
C GLU A 39 -7.96 -0.37 3.18
N LEU A 40 -7.45 -1.60 3.10
CA LEU A 40 -7.70 -2.67 4.06
C LEU A 40 -7.23 -2.27 5.48
N TYR A 41 -6.00 -1.82 5.64
CA TYR A 41 -5.47 -1.41 6.95
C TYR A 41 -6.18 -0.17 7.51
N LEU A 42 -6.60 0.77 6.66
CA LEU A 42 -7.41 1.89 7.12
C LEU A 42 -8.79 1.44 7.63
N ALA A 43 -9.37 0.42 7.00
CA ALA A 43 -10.63 -0.16 7.45
C ALA A 43 -10.49 -0.91 8.78
N GLU A 44 -9.43 -1.70 8.93
CA GLU A 44 -9.09 -2.36 10.19
C GLU A 44 -8.85 -1.35 11.31
N ALA A 45 -8.08 -0.28 11.04
CA ALA A 45 -7.83 0.78 12.00
C ALA A 45 -9.13 1.48 12.42
N ARG A 46 -10.03 1.77 11.48
CA ARG A 46 -11.36 2.35 11.77
C ARG A 46 -12.19 1.41 12.64
N MET A 47 -12.25 0.13 12.29
CA MET A 47 -12.95 -0.90 13.07
C MET A 47 -12.41 -0.95 14.50
N ASN A 48 -11.09 -1.02 14.67
CA ASN A 48 -10.42 -1.09 15.97
C ASN A 48 -10.57 0.21 16.78
N SER A 49 -10.74 1.35 16.12
CA SER A 49 -11.00 2.64 16.79
C SER A 49 -12.46 2.86 17.18
N THR A 50 -13.38 2.00 16.73
CA THR A 50 -14.81 2.15 17.01
C THR A 50 -15.14 1.56 18.38
N ALA A 51 -15.99 2.23 19.16
CA ALA A 51 -16.48 1.74 20.45
C ALA A 51 -17.52 0.58 20.36
N LEU A 52 -17.59 -0.11 19.21
CA LEU A 52 -18.53 -1.20 19.00
C LEU A 52 -18.08 -2.47 19.72
N GLN A 53 -19.05 -3.29 20.14
CA GLN A 53 -18.78 -4.64 20.58
C GLN A 53 -18.16 -5.46 19.43
N ARG A 54 -17.26 -6.39 19.77
CA ARG A 54 -16.44 -7.16 18.81
C ARG A 54 -17.28 -7.77 17.68
N ASP A 55 -18.41 -8.38 18.01
CA ASP A 55 -19.27 -9.05 17.02
C ASP A 55 -19.88 -8.07 16.03
N SER A 56 -20.28 -6.89 16.50
CA SER A 56 -20.80 -5.83 15.64
C SER A 56 -19.71 -5.23 14.74
N ALA A 57 -18.49 -5.07 15.29
CA ALA A 57 -17.34 -4.61 14.54
C ALA A 57 -16.96 -5.58 13.40
N ILE A 58 -16.94 -6.89 13.68
CA ILE A 58 -16.69 -7.94 12.68
C ILE A 58 -17.73 -7.89 11.56
N LYS A 59 -19.03 -7.80 11.90
CA LYS A 59 -20.10 -7.74 10.91
C LYS A 59 -19.98 -6.51 10.00
N LEU A 60 -19.61 -5.36 10.58
CA LEU A 60 -19.37 -4.13 9.83
C LEU A 60 -18.17 -4.27 8.88
N PHE A 61 -17.09 -4.90 9.36
CA PHE A 61 -15.89 -5.15 8.56
C PHE A 61 -16.17 -6.06 7.37
N ALA A 62 -16.91 -7.15 7.54
CA ALA A 62 -17.29 -8.04 6.43
C ALA A 62 -18.06 -7.28 5.32
N ALA A 63 -18.93 -6.35 5.69
CA ALA A 63 -19.63 -5.50 4.73
C ALA A 63 -18.70 -4.51 4.01
N TYR A 64 -17.66 -4.03 4.69
CA TYR A 64 -16.63 -3.18 4.08
C TYR A 64 -15.75 -3.99 3.12
N GLU A 65 -15.29 -5.16 3.53
CA GLU A 65 -14.45 -6.06 2.72
C GLU A 65 -15.14 -6.41 1.39
N GLY A 66 -16.42 -6.76 1.42
CA GLY A 66 -17.19 -7.00 0.20
C GLY A 66 -17.27 -5.77 -0.73
N LYS A 67 -17.40 -4.56 -0.17
CA LYS A 67 -17.35 -3.32 -0.96
C LYS A 67 -15.97 -3.05 -1.54
N LEU A 68 -14.91 -3.33 -0.78
CA LEU A 68 -13.53 -3.18 -1.21
C LEU A 68 -13.26 -4.09 -2.42
N PHE A 69 -13.58 -5.38 -2.34
CA PHE A 69 -13.40 -6.32 -3.45
C PHE A 69 -14.25 -5.95 -4.67
N GLY A 70 -15.48 -5.46 -4.46
CA GLY A 70 -16.31 -4.92 -5.54
C GLY A 70 -15.68 -3.70 -6.22
N HIS A 71 -15.10 -2.76 -5.46
CA HIS A 71 -14.47 -1.56 -6.02
C HIS A 71 -13.28 -1.88 -6.93
N PHE A 72 -12.48 -2.87 -6.54
CA PHE A 72 -11.32 -3.29 -7.32
C PHE A 72 -11.65 -4.37 -8.38
N ASN A 73 -12.92 -4.78 -8.50
CA ASN A 73 -13.39 -5.84 -9.41
C ASN A 73 -12.57 -7.14 -9.29
N LEU A 74 -12.24 -7.53 -8.06
CA LEU A 74 -11.38 -8.67 -7.78
C LEU A 74 -12.19 -9.92 -7.43
N PRO A 75 -11.88 -11.08 -8.03
CA PRO A 75 -12.34 -12.36 -7.48
C PRO A 75 -11.75 -12.57 -6.08
N ASP A 76 -12.53 -13.12 -5.15
CA ASP A 76 -12.12 -13.38 -3.76
C ASP A 76 -10.77 -14.11 -3.65
N SER A 77 -10.50 -15.06 -4.56
CA SER A 77 -9.24 -15.82 -4.55
C SER A 77 -7.99 -15.02 -4.96
N THR A 78 -8.16 -13.87 -5.59
CA THR A 78 -7.06 -13.06 -6.16
C THR A 78 -6.18 -12.48 -5.06
N LEU A 79 -6.80 -11.97 -3.99
CA LEU A 79 -6.05 -11.40 -2.87
C LEU A 79 -5.22 -12.48 -2.16
N LEU A 80 -5.82 -13.64 -1.90
CA LEU A 80 -5.13 -14.77 -1.26
C LEU A 80 -3.93 -15.25 -2.09
N LYS A 81 -4.12 -15.44 -3.40
CA LYS A 81 -3.03 -15.82 -4.31
C LYS A 81 -1.93 -14.76 -4.37
N THR A 82 -2.33 -13.49 -4.38
CA THR A 82 -1.40 -12.36 -4.39
C THR A 82 -0.56 -12.33 -3.12
N GLN A 83 -1.20 -12.47 -1.96
CA GLN A 83 -0.51 -12.51 -0.68
C GLN A 83 0.48 -13.67 -0.61
N GLN A 84 0.05 -14.89 -0.95
CA GLN A 84 0.91 -16.07 -0.97
C GLN A 84 2.12 -15.85 -1.88
N TYR A 85 1.90 -15.34 -3.09
CA TYR A 85 2.99 -15.05 -4.02
C TYR A 85 4.02 -14.07 -3.43
N TYR A 86 3.59 -12.94 -2.83
CA TYR A 86 4.55 -11.97 -2.32
C TYR A 86 5.23 -12.41 -1.02
N VAL A 87 4.62 -13.28 -0.22
CA VAL A 87 5.30 -13.94 0.93
C VAL A 87 6.51 -14.74 0.45
N ASP A 88 6.40 -15.44 -0.67
CA ASP A 88 7.52 -16.18 -1.28
C ASP A 88 8.52 -15.26 -2.02
N HIS A 89 8.23 -13.95 -2.11
CA HIS A 89 9.04 -12.94 -2.80
C HIS A 89 9.35 -11.75 -1.87
N PRO A 90 10.12 -11.96 -0.78
CA PRO A 90 10.29 -10.97 0.29
C PRO A 90 10.83 -9.61 -0.18
N GLN A 91 11.75 -9.57 -1.15
CA GLN A 91 12.26 -8.32 -1.70
C GLN A 91 11.20 -7.50 -2.46
N GLN A 92 10.20 -8.16 -3.05
CA GLN A 92 9.08 -7.47 -3.69
C GLN A 92 8.07 -7.02 -2.63
N LEU A 93 7.82 -7.87 -1.62
CA LEU A 93 6.93 -7.56 -0.51
C LEU A 93 7.42 -6.36 0.31
N GLU A 94 8.72 -6.26 0.56
CA GLU A 94 9.35 -5.10 1.22
C GLU A 94 8.99 -3.79 0.50
N LYS A 95 9.18 -3.73 -0.82
CA LYS A 95 8.84 -2.55 -1.63
C LYS A 95 7.35 -2.22 -1.61
N ILE A 96 6.49 -3.23 -1.53
CA ILE A 96 5.04 -3.03 -1.39
C ILE A 96 4.74 -2.37 -0.06
N TYR A 97 5.35 -2.84 1.03
CA TYR A 97 5.19 -2.22 2.34
C TYR A 97 5.79 -0.81 2.42
N ASP A 98 6.93 -0.55 1.78
CA ASP A 98 7.47 0.82 1.66
C ASP A 98 6.44 1.76 1.03
N SER A 99 5.83 1.34 -0.09
CA SER A 99 4.77 2.11 -0.76
C SER A 99 3.53 2.32 0.12
N VAL A 100 3.13 1.32 0.91
CA VAL A 100 2.03 1.43 1.87
C VAL A 100 2.35 2.45 2.96
N ILE A 101 3.54 2.35 3.56
CA ILE A 101 4.01 3.25 4.62
C ILE A 101 4.10 4.69 4.11
N ASP A 102 4.69 4.89 2.93
CA ASP A 102 4.80 6.20 2.29
C ASP A 102 3.42 6.82 2.03
N THR A 103 2.50 6.02 1.49
CA THR A 103 1.14 6.48 1.20
C THR A 103 0.41 6.90 2.47
N LEU A 104 0.47 6.08 3.53
CA LEU A 104 -0.17 6.38 4.81
C LEU A 104 0.47 7.61 5.48
N SER A 105 1.80 7.69 5.49
CA SER A 105 2.54 8.83 6.04
C SER A 105 2.20 10.13 5.33
N LEU A 106 2.07 10.10 4.00
CA LEU A 106 1.68 11.26 3.21
C LEU A 106 0.22 11.68 3.46
N ARG A 107 -0.71 10.72 3.61
CA ARG A 107 -2.10 10.99 4.01
C ARG A 107 -2.14 11.61 5.42
N GLU A 108 -1.38 11.08 6.37
CA GLU A 108 -1.29 11.60 7.74
C GLU A 108 -0.76 13.03 7.76
N LYS A 109 0.37 13.29 7.08
CA LYS A 109 0.95 14.65 6.95
C LYS A 109 -0.08 15.64 6.40
N LYS A 110 -0.80 15.28 5.34
CA LYS A 110 -1.87 16.10 4.74
C LYS A 110 -2.98 16.44 5.74
N LEU A 111 -3.34 15.50 6.62
CA LEU A 111 -4.34 15.73 7.66
C LEU A 111 -3.80 16.64 8.78
N ARG A 112 -2.53 16.50 9.16
CA ARG A 112 -1.87 17.30 10.21
C ARG A 112 -1.57 18.73 9.77
N THR A 113 -1.33 18.97 8.48
CA THR A 113 -1.17 20.33 7.94
C THR A 113 -2.51 21.05 7.74
N LYS A 114 -3.63 20.31 7.71
CA LYS A 114 -4.98 20.86 7.49
C LYS A 114 -5.61 21.69 8.63
N PRO A 115 -5.14 21.73 9.91
CA PRO A 115 -5.80 22.50 10.97
C PRO A 115 -4.94 23.62 11.62
N ALA A 116 -4.20 24.41 10.82
CA ALA A 116 -3.68 25.71 11.27
C ALA A 116 -4.04 26.84 10.30
N ASP A 117 -3.88 26.62 8.99
CA ASP A 117 -4.09 27.66 7.98
C ASP A 117 -5.57 27.95 7.69
N THR A 118 -6.42 26.91 7.64
CA THR A 118 -7.85 27.05 7.32
C THR A 118 -8.62 27.81 8.40
N LEU A 119 -8.31 27.58 9.68
CA LEU A 119 -8.95 28.26 10.83
C LEU A 119 -8.51 29.73 10.95
N GLN A 120 -7.27 30.04 10.56
CA GLN A 120 -6.78 31.42 10.53
C GLN A 120 -7.30 32.20 9.33
N GLN A 121 -7.42 31.58 8.15
CA GLN A 121 -8.06 32.20 7.00
C GLN A 121 -9.55 32.45 7.24
N GLU A 122 -10.29 31.51 7.83
CA GLU A 122 -11.71 31.69 8.14
C GLU A 122 -11.96 32.75 9.24
N LYS A 123 -11.05 32.87 10.22
CA LYS A 123 -11.09 33.96 11.21
C LYS A 123 -10.68 35.32 10.61
N ARG A 124 -9.78 35.34 9.63
CA ARG A 124 -9.33 36.56 8.94
C ARG A 124 -10.37 37.08 7.95
N THR A 125 -11.16 36.20 7.32
CA THR A 125 -12.26 36.58 6.43
C THR A 125 -13.55 36.91 7.17
N ARG A 126 -13.73 36.41 8.41
CA ARG A 126 -14.90 36.72 9.27
C ARG A 126 -14.72 37.89 10.24
N LYS A 127 -13.60 38.63 10.20
CA LYS A 127 -13.50 39.87 10.99
C LYS A 127 -14.26 40.98 10.24
N PRO A 128 -15.42 41.46 10.74
CA PRO A 128 -16.15 42.52 10.05
C PRO A 128 -15.29 43.79 10.04
N ALA A 129 -15.30 44.49 8.91
CA ALA A 129 -14.80 45.85 8.84
C ALA A 129 -15.65 46.69 9.81
N ILE A 130 -15.07 47.05 10.95
CA ILE A 130 -15.66 48.02 11.86
C ILE A 130 -15.53 49.37 11.15
N GLN A 131 -16.66 49.89 10.66
CA GLN A 131 -16.86 51.31 10.39
C GLN A 131 -17.23 52.01 11.69
#